data_AF-A0A917NCF7-F1
#
_entry.id   AF-A0A917NCF7-F1
#
_cell.length_a   1.000
_cell.length_b   1.000
_cell.length_c   1.000
_cell.angle_alpha   90.00
_cell.angle_beta   90.00
_cell.angle_gamma   90.00
#
_symmetry.space_group_name_H-M   'P 1'
#
loop_
_entity.id
_entity.type
_entity.pdbx_description
1 polymer ?
#
loop_
_entity_poly.entity_id
_entity_poly.type
_entity_poly.pdbx_seq_one_letter_code
_entity_poly.pdbx_strand_id
1 'polypeptide(L)'
;MIGQSALTQVIGSRKVLTEQLRYLLKAGKRPNIELRLIRSDTGWNPALDGPFMLIETPSGAAVHLENRKSGLFLHEEADIRMYRQAIEMVRKETLSPEDSAKRIADLVGRMERKE
;
A
#
# COMPACT_ATOMS: atom_id res chain seq x y z
N MET A 1 2.24 0.05 -0.92
CA MET A 1 2.04 0.64 0.44
C MET A 1 0.54 0.64 0.73
N ILE A 2 0.13 0.51 1.98
CA ILE A 2 -1.28 0.41 2.38
C ILE A 2 -1.59 1.49 3.43
N GLY A 3 -2.66 2.25 3.22
CA GLY A 3 -3.17 3.21 4.19
C GLY A 3 -3.92 2.55 5.35
N GLN A 4 -4.00 3.24 6.50
CA GLN A 4 -4.62 2.68 7.72
C GLN A 4 -6.08 2.26 7.52
N SER A 5 -6.85 2.99 6.72
CA SER A 5 -8.27 2.70 6.48
C SER A 5 -8.49 1.29 5.95
N ALA A 6 -7.60 0.78 5.09
CA ALA A 6 -7.69 -0.58 4.55
C ALA A 6 -7.50 -1.68 5.60
N LEU A 7 -6.96 -1.36 6.78
CA LEU A 7 -6.78 -2.32 7.88
C LEU A 7 -7.91 -2.31 8.90
N THR A 8 -8.71 -1.23 8.93
CA THR A 8 -9.70 -0.99 9.98
C THR A 8 -11.12 -0.89 9.45
N GLN A 9 -11.30 -0.51 8.18
CA GLN A 9 -12.61 -0.42 7.56
C GLN A 9 -13.12 -1.84 7.25
N VAL A 10 -14.18 -2.24 7.95
CA VAL A 10 -14.81 -3.54 7.73
C VAL A 10 -15.66 -3.47 6.47
N ILE A 11 -15.17 -4.06 5.38
CA ILE A 11 -15.93 -4.28 4.14
C ILE A 11 -16.32 -5.76 4.11
N GLY A 12 -17.62 -6.05 4.08
CA GLY A 12 -18.14 -7.40 4.30
C GLY A 12 -18.28 -7.69 5.81
N SER A 13 -17.50 -8.63 6.35
CA SER A 13 -17.56 -9.00 7.76
C SER A 13 -16.20 -8.91 8.45
N ARG A 14 -16.20 -8.91 9.79
CA ARG A 14 -14.97 -8.95 10.59
C ARG A 14 -14.10 -10.15 10.23
N LYS A 15 -14.71 -11.32 10.05
CA LYS A 15 -14.02 -12.53 9.59
C LYS A 15 -13.31 -12.31 8.25
N VAL A 16 -13.99 -11.67 7.27
CA VAL A 16 -13.38 -11.37 5.97
C VAL A 16 -12.16 -10.45 6.12
N LEU A 17 -12.27 -9.37 6.91
CA LEU A 17 -11.14 -8.48 7.17
C LEU A 17 -9.98 -9.23 7.84
N THR A 18 -10.26 -10.06 8.85
CA THR A 18 -9.23 -10.88 9.51
C THR A 18 -8.52 -11.80 8.52
N GLU A 19 -9.24 -12.49 7.62
CA GLU A 19 -8.62 -13.33 6.59
C GLU A 19 -7.78 -12.52 5.59
N GLN A 20 -8.26 -11.33 5.20
CA GLN A 20 -7.49 -10.42 4.32
C GLN A 20 -6.19 -9.98 4.98
N LEU A 21 -6.21 -9.62 6.26
CA LEU A 21 -4.99 -9.26 7.01
C LEU A 21 -4.03 -10.44 7.13
N ARG A 22 -4.52 -11.67 7.37
CA ARG A 22 -3.68 -12.88 7.34
C ARG A 22 -3.09 -13.14 5.96
N TYR A 23 -3.85 -12.90 4.90
CA TYR A 23 -3.35 -12.99 3.53
C TYR A 23 -2.23 -11.99 3.28
N LEU A 24 -2.36 -10.73 3.72
CA LEU A 24 -1.30 -9.72 3.60
C LEU A 24 -0.02 -10.17 4.30
N LEU A 25 -0.10 -10.73 5.51
CA LEU A 25 1.05 -11.31 6.21
C LEU A 25 1.71 -12.43 5.42
N LYS A 26 0.91 -13.32 4.79
CA LYS A 26 1.43 -14.40 3.95
C LYS A 26 2.09 -13.85 2.67
N ALA A 27 1.47 -12.86 2.03
CA ALA A 27 1.99 -12.23 0.82
C ALA A 27 3.31 -11.49 1.08
N GLY A 28 3.41 -10.76 2.20
CA GLY A 28 4.62 -10.04 2.60
C GLY A 28 5.83 -10.93 2.89
N LYS A 29 5.68 -12.26 2.97
CA LYS A 29 6.80 -13.21 3.09
C LYS A 29 7.45 -13.56 1.74
N ARG A 30 6.86 -13.14 0.61
CA ARG A 30 7.43 -13.43 -0.71
C ARG A 30 8.61 -12.50 -1.00
N PRO A 31 9.70 -12.98 -1.62
CA PRO A 31 10.92 -12.19 -1.82
C PRO A 31 10.74 -10.98 -2.74
N ASN A 32 9.67 -10.96 -3.54
CA ASN A 32 9.35 -9.90 -4.48
C ASN A 32 8.24 -8.94 -3.98
N ILE A 33 7.88 -9.00 -2.70
CA ILE A 33 6.83 -8.16 -2.11
C ILE A 33 7.37 -7.42 -0.90
N GLU A 34 7.33 -6.08 -0.96
CA GLU A 34 7.62 -5.21 0.17
C GLU A 34 6.33 -4.58 0.69
N LEU A 35 5.75 -5.20 1.72
CA LEU A 35 4.50 -4.72 2.32
C LEU A 35 4.79 -3.66 3.38
N ARG A 36 4.33 -2.43 3.12
CA ARG A 36 4.49 -1.29 4.04
C ARG A 36 3.17 -0.64 4.38
N LEU A 37 3.01 -0.27 5.65
CA LEU A 37 1.89 0.52 6.14
C LEU A 37 2.26 1.98 6.26
N ILE A 38 1.40 2.88 5.76
CA ILE A 38 1.51 4.31 6.05
C ILE A 38 1.21 4.51 7.54
N ARG A 39 2.02 5.33 8.23
CA ARG A 39 1.84 5.58 9.66
C ARG A 39 0.52 6.30 9.92
N SER A 40 -0.05 6.12 11.10
CA SER A 40 -1.34 6.73 11.48
C SER A 40 -1.25 8.22 11.80
N ASP A 41 -0.05 8.73 12.06
CA ASP A 41 0.25 10.12 12.40
C ASP A 41 0.77 10.95 11.21
N THR A 42 0.88 10.33 10.02
CA THR A 42 1.28 11.02 8.79
C THR A 42 0.20 12.02 8.35
N GLY A 43 0.62 13.25 8.07
CA GLY A 43 -0.22 14.30 7.48
C GLY A 43 -0.41 14.13 5.97
N TRP A 44 -0.40 15.24 5.23
CA TRP A 44 -0.48 15.17 3.77
C TRP A 44 0.71 14.42 3.18
N ASN A 45 0.44 13.53 2.23
CA ASN A 45 1.44 12.84 1.44
C ASN A 45 0.86 12.51 0.05
N PRO A 46 1.69 12.31 -0.99
CA PRO A 46 1.22 12.09 -2.36
C PRO A 46 0.32 10.86 -2.56
N ALA A 47 0.34 9.85 -1.67
CA ALA A 47 -0.58 8.71 -1.80
C ALA A 47 -2.05 9.09 -1.53
N LEU A 48 -2.31 10.28 -0.98
CA LEU A 48 -3.66 10.83 -0.82
C LEU A 48 -4.26 11.34 -2.13
N ASP A 49 -3.43 11.67 -3.13
CA ASP A 49 -3.89 12.17 -4.42
C ASP A 49 -4.51 11.04 -5.28
N GLY A 50 -4.20 9.78 -4.95
CA GLY A 50 -4.79 8.59 -5.55
C GLY A 50 -3.79 7.43 -5.67
N PRO A 51 -4.28 6.21 -5.92
CA PRO A 51 -3.42 5.08 -6.20
C PRO A 51 -2.76 5.22 -7.57
N PHE A 52 -1.49 4.83 -7.66
CA PHE A 52 -0.76 4.73 -8.91
C PHE A 52 0.19 3.52 -8.88
N MET A 53 0.63 3.09 -10.05
CA MET A 53 1.66 2.06 -10.21
C MET A 53 2.81 2.60 -11.05
N LEU A 54 4.01 2.63 -10.49
CA LEU A 54 5.23 2.81 -11.26
C LEU A 54 5.69 1.43 -11.75
N ILE A 55 5.79 1.28 -13.05
CA ILE A 55 6.24 0.05 -13.72
C ILE A 55 7.60 0.35 -14.32
N GLU A 56 8.62 -0.43 -13.93
CA GLU A 56 9.99 -0.27 -14.44
C GLU A 56 10.43 -1.59 -15.08
N THR A 57 10.93 -1.49 -16.31
CA THR A 57 11.39 -2.63 -17.11
C THR A 57 12.71 -2.26 -17.80
N PRO A 58 13.45 -3.25 -18.34
CA PRO A 58 14.63 -2.95 -19.16
C PRO A 58 14.33 -2.08 -20.39
N SER A 59 13.08 -2.08 -20.86
CA SER A 59 12.64 -1.30 -22.03
C SER A 59 12.19 0.13 -21.69
N GLY A 60 12.16 0.50 -20.40
CA GLY A 60 11.73 1.82 -19.94
C GLY A 60 10.80 1.75 -18.74
N ALA A 61 10.29 2.91 -18.34
CA ALA A 61 9.37 3.07 -17.23
C ALA A 61 8.04 3.69 -17.68
N ALA A 62 6.97 3.41 -16.94
CA ALA A 62 5.68 4.03 -17.13
C ALA A 62 4.96 4.17 -15.79
N VAL A 63 4.12 5.19 -15.66
CA VAL A 63 3.21 5.33 -14.52
C VAL A 63 1.80 5.02 -14.99
N HIS A 64 1.15 4.08 -14.33
CA HIS A 64 -0.26 3.79 -14.54
C HIS A 64 -1.12 4.45 -13.47
N LEU A 65 -2.05 5.30 -13.91
CA LEU A 65 -3.07 5.94 -13.08
C LEU A 65 -4.42 5.31 -13.41
N GLU A 66 -5.04 4.67 -12.42
CA GLU A 66 -6.36 4.04 -12.57
C GLU A 66 -7.45 4.99 -12.08
N ASN A 67 -8.45 5.24 -12.93
CA ASN A 67 -9.70 5.91 -12.57
C ASN A 67 -10.88 4.97 -12.76
N ARG A 68 -12.03 5.29 -12.15
CA ARG A 68 -13.23 4.41 -12.14
C ARG A 68 -13.67 3.84 -13.49
N LYS A 69 -13.42 4.53 -14.60
CA LYS A 69 -13.82 4.10 -15.96
C LYS A 69 -12.70 4.21 -16.99
N SER A 70 -11.47 4.50 -16.58
CA SER A 70 -10.36 4.77 -17.51
C SER A 70 -9.02 4.63 -16.81
N GLY A 71 -8.00 4.16 -17.53
CA GLY A 71 -6.62 4.22 -17.10
C GLY A 71 -5.82 5.22 -17.95
N LEU A 72 -4.74 5.76 -17.40
CA LEU A 72 -3.75 6.55 -18.13
C LEU A 72 -2.36 5.96 -17.91
N PHE A 73 -1.60 5.81 -18.99
CA PHE A 73 -0.18 5.50 -18.94
C PHE A 73 0.62 6.75 -19.26
N LEU A 74 1.45 7.18 -18.31
CA LEU A 74 2.39 8.29 -18.49
C LEU A 74 3.77 7.70 -18.81
N HIS A 75 4.30 8.12 -19.96
CA HIS A 75 5.62 7.70 -20.46
C HIS A 75 6.63 8.85 -20.47
N GLU A 76 6.20 10.08 -20.23
CA GLU A 76 7.08 11.24 -20.21
C GLU A 76 8.03 11.17 -19.02
N GLU A 77 9.31 11.36 -19.28
CA GLU A 77 10.36 11.29 -18.26
C GLU A 77 10.14 12.27 -17.09
N ALA A 78 9.51 13.42 -17.35
CA ALA A 78 9.15 14.38 -16.32
C ALA A 78 8.11 13.81 -15.33
N ASP A 79 7.07 13.16 -15.85
CA ASP A 79 6.03 12.54 -15.04
C ASP A 79 6.59 11.38 -14.24
N ILE A 80 7.38 10.50 -14.89
CA ILE A 80 8.02 9.36 -14.22
C ILE A 80 8.90 9.84 -13.05
N ARG A 81 9.69 10.90 -13.25
CA ARG A 81 10.51 11.49 -12.17
C ARG A 81 9.66 12.01 -11.02
N MET A 82 8.54 12.69 -11.31
CA MET A 82 7.63 13.18 -10.28
C MET A 82 7.05 12.03 -9.44
N TYR A 83 6.61 10.94 -10.07
CA TYR A 83 6.06 9.79 -9.35
C TYR A 83 7.11 8.96 -8.60
N ARG A 84 8.35 8.89 -9.09
CA ARG A 84 9.47 8.33 -8.29
C ARG A 84 9.68 9.13 -7.00
N GLN A 85 9.66 10.47 -7.08
CA GLN A 85 9.77 11.33 -5.90
C GLN A 85 8.59 11.11 -4.94
N ALA A 86 7.37 10.98 -5.48
CA ALA A 86 6.19 10.67 -4.68
C ALA A 86 6.35 9.34 -3.92
N ILE A 87 6.85 8.28 -4.58
CA ILE A 87 7.14 6.99 -3.91
C ILE A 87 8.12 7.18 -2.76
N GLU A 88 9.21 7.91 -2.98
CA GLU A 88 10.22 8.14 -1.94
C GLU A 88 9.69 8.96 -0.77
N MET A 89 8.84 9.96 -1.03
CA MET A 89 8.15 10.71 0.02
C MET A 89 7.23 9.81 0.84
N VAL A 90 6.36 9.03 0.19
CA VAL A 90 5.43 8.13 0.90
C VAL A 90 6.20 7.03 1.64
N ARG A 91 7.31 6.52 1.09
CA ARG A 91 8.17 5.52 1.74
C ARG A 91 8.69 6.01 3.08
N LYS A 92 9.07 7.29 3.21
CA LYS A 92 9.52 7.89 4.48
C LYS A 92 8.41 7.95 5.53
N GLU A 93 7.17 8.04 5.09
CA GLU A 93 5.97 8.09 5.93
C GLU A 93 5.39 6.70 6.26
N THR A 94 6.11 5.64 5.90
CA THR A 94 5.67 4.26 6.16
C THR A 94 6.50 3.60 7.24
N LEU A 95 5.88 2.63 7.91
CA LEU A 95 6.60 1.69 8.76
C LEU A 95 7.54 0.82 7.91
N SER A 96 8.58 0.28 8.56
CA SER A 96 9.40 -0.77 7.97
C SER A 96 8.53 -1.98 7.58
N PRO A 97 8.96 -2.85 6.64
CA PRO A 97 8.23 -4.08 6.32
C PRO A 97 7.99 -4.96 7.56
N GLU A 98 8.97 -5.04 8.45
CA GLU A 98 8.90 -5.80 9.70
C GLU A 98 7.88 -5.21 10.67
N ASP A 99 7.93 -3.89 10.91
CA ASP A 99 6.97 -3.21 11.78
C ASP A 99 5.56 -3.20 11.20
N SER A 100 5.45 -3.13 9.87
CA SER A 100 4.19 -3.29 9.15
C SER A 100 3.59 -4.67 9.40
N ALA A 101 4.38 -5.73 9.24
CA ALA A 101 3.94 -7.10 9.52
C ALA A 101 3.55 -7.29 10.99
N LYS A 102 4.35 -6.77 11.93
CA LYS A 102 4.03 -6.79 13.36
C LYS A 102 2.70 -6.11 13.65
N ARG A 103 2.49 -4.90 13.10
CA ARG A 103 1.25 -4.15 13.28
C ARG A 103 0.03 -4.88 12.72
N ILE A 104 0.15 -5.53 11.56
CA ILE A 104 -0.94 -6.33 10.99
C ILE A 104 -1.23 -7.55 11.88
N ALA A 105 -0.20 -8.25 12.36
CA ALA A 105 -0.37 -9.39 13.26
C ALA A 105 -1.06 -9.00 14.58
N ASP A 106 -0.69 -7.85 15.15
CA ASP A 106 -1.34 -7.30 16.34
C ASP A 106 -2.83 -7.01 16.10
N LEU A 107 -3.18 -6.48 14.93
CA LEU A 107 -4.57 -6.22 14.54
C LEU A 107 -5.37 -7.52 14.41
N VAL A 108 -4.82 -8.54 13.77
CA VAL A 108 -5.43 -9.88 13.66
C VAL A 108 -5.73 -10.44 15.05
N GLY A 109 -4.74 -10.45 15.96
CA GLY A 109 -4.95 -10.96 17.32
C GLY A 109 -5.98 -10.16 18.12
N ARG A 110 -6.07 -8.83 17.92
CA ARG A 110 -7.14 -8.00 18.54
C ARG A 110 -8.51 -8.29 17.95
N MET A 111 -8.57 -8.70 16.68
CA MET A 111 -9.83 -9.01 16.02
C MET A 111 -10.43 -10.31 16.53
N GLU A 112 -9.59 -11.33 16.72
CA GLU A 112 -9.95 -12.67 17.23
C GLU A 112 -10.36 -12.67 18.71
N ARG A 113 -9.70 -11.86 19.56
CA ARG A 113 -10.05 -11.77 20.99
C ARG A 113 -11.40 -11.08 21.29
N LYS A 114 -12.02 -10.47 20.27
CA LYS A 114 -13.30 -9.76 20.38
C LYS A 114 -14.45 -10.53 19.74
N GLU A 115 -14.19 -11.75 19.28
CA GLU A 115 -15.21 -12.76 18.94
C GLU A 115 -15.52 -13.61 20.17
#